data_AF-A0A926BJ30-F1
#
_entry.id   AF-A0A926BJ30-F1
#
_cell.length_a   1.000
_cell.length_b   1.000
_cell.length_c   1.000
_cell.angle_alpha   90.00
_cell.angle_beta   90.00
_cell.angle_gamma   90.00
#
_symmetry.space_group_name_H-M   'P 1'
#
loop_
_entity.id
_entity.type
_entity.pdbx_description
1 polymer ?
#
loop_
_entity_poly.entity_id
_entity_poly.type
_entity_poly.pdbx_seq_one_letter_code
_entity_poly.pdbx_strand_id
1 'polypeptide(L)' 'MKKGRRGLVMLNCPLCALPLAAVERQGVEIDYCPSCGGLW' A
#
# COMPACT_ATOMS: atom_id res chain seq x y z
N MET A 1 14.80 14.46 -21.06
CA MET A 1 13.37 14.41 -20.70
C MET A 1 12.97 12.97 -20.35
N LYS A 2 12.12 12.81 -19.32
CA LYS A 2 11.37 11.60 -18.91
C LYS A 2 12.21 10.45 -18.34
N LYS A 3 12.74 10.63 -17.11
CA LYS A 3 13.05 9.48 -16.23
C LYS A 3 11.74 8.74 -16.01
N GLY A 4 11.59 7.58 -16.65
CA GLY A 4 10.43 6.70 -16.52
C GLY A 4 10.19 6.43 -15.05
N ARG A 5 9.00 6.83 -14.56
CA ARG A 5 8.51 6.37 -13.26
C ARG A 5 8.52 4.85 -13.32
N ARG A 6 9.41 4.21 -12.55
CA ARG A 6 9.18 2.84 -12.10
C ARG A 6 7.79 2.90 -11.48
N GLY A 7 6.82 2.27 -12.13
CA GLY A 7 5.43 2.35 -11.70
C GLY A 7 5.38 1.95 -10.24
N LEU A 8 4.83 2.82 -9.39
CA LEU A 8 4.40 2.40 -8.06
C LEU A 8 3.51 1.18 -8.31
N VAL A 9 3.97 0.00 -7.94
CA VAL A 9 3.09 -1.14 -7.78
C VAL A 9 2.20 -0.74 -6.61
N MET A 10 1.03 -0.20 -6.91
CA MET A 10 0.00 -0.01 -5.89
C MET A 10 -0.43 -1.41 -5.48
N LEU A 11 0.03 -1.85 -4.31
CA LEU A 11 -0.43 -3.09 -3.71
C LEU A 11 -1.90 -2.92 -3.37
N ASN A 12 -2.73 -3.79 -3.94
CA ASN A 12 -4.13 -3.92 -3.58
C ASN A 12 -4.25 -5.00 -2.49
N CYS A 13 -5.14 -4.77 -1.53
CA CYS A 13 -5.54 -5.76 -0.54
C CYS A 13 -6.04 -7.02 -1.26
N PRO A 14 -5.49 -8.22 -0.99
CA PRO A 14 -5.93 -9.46 -1.64
C PRO A 14 -7.35 -9.90 -1.24
N LEU A 15 -7.90 -9.34 -0.15
CA LEU A 15 -9.26 -9.63 0.31
C LEU A 15 -10.31 -8.71 -0.32
N CYS A 16 -9.97 -7.43 -0.50
CA CYS A 16 -10.93 -6.40 -0.95
C CYS A 16 -10.65 -5.89 -2.36
N ALA A 17 -9.49 -6.20 -2.92
CA ALA A 17 -8.97 -5.62 -4.16
C ALA A 17 -8.87 -4.07 -4.17
N LEU A 18 -8.86 -3.44 -2.98
CA LEU A 18 -8.73 -1.99 -2.81
C LEU A 18 -7.27 -1.59 -2.53
N PRO A 19 -6.83 -0.37 -2.91
CA PRO A 19 -5.48 0.10 -2.62
C PRO A 19 -5.17 0.08 -1.11
N LEU A 20 -3.97 -0.38 -0.77
CA LEU A 20 -3.44 -0.28 0.59
C LEU A 20 -2.93 1.14 0.86
N ALA A 21 -3.03 1.56 2.13
CA ALA A 21 -2.49 2.82 2.62
C ALA A 21 -1.22 2.53 3.43
N ALA A 22 -0.10 3.13 3.04
CA ALA A 22 1.12 3.09 3.84
C ALA A 22 0.91 3.85 5.15
N VAL A 23 1.18 3.20 6.29
CA VAL A 23 1.15 3.80 7.62
C VAL A 23 2.42 3.47 8.38
N GLU A 24 2.95 4.41 9.16
CA GLU A 24 4.08 4.14 10.05
C GLU A 24 3.59 3.82 11.46
N ARG A 25 4.06 2.71 12.04
CA ARG A 25 3.77 2.30 13.42
C ARG A 25 5.06 1.91 14.11
N GLN A 26 5.44 2.67 15.13
CA GLN A 26 6.67 2.44 15.91
C GLN A 26 7.93 2.39 15.01
N GLY A 27 7.98 3.21 13.96
CA GLY A 27 9.10 3.25 13.01
C GLY A 27 9.09 2.14 11.95
N VAL A 28 8.01 1.35 11.86
CA VAL A 28 7.82 0.34 10.80
C VAL A 28 6.74 0.83 9.84
N GLU A 29 7.05 0.85 8.55
CA GLU A 29 6.07 1.07 7.48
C GLU A 29 5.25 -0.20 7.25
N ILE A 30 3.92 -0.07 7.29
CA ILE A 30 2.94 -1.16 7.16
C ILE A 30 1.92 -0.77 6.10
N ASP A 31 1.57 -1.70 5.22
CA ASP A 31 0.49 -1.50 4.26
C ASP A 31 -0.86 -1.87 4.90
N TYR A 32 -1.69 -0.87 5.18
CA TYR A 32 -2.97 -1.02 5.87
C TYR A 32 -4.17 -0.91 4.91
N CYS A 33 -5.12 -1.85 5.00
CA CYS A 33 -6.39 -1.76 4.27
C CYS A 33 -7.47 -1.09 5.14
N PRO A 34 -7.97 0.13 4.79
CA PRO A 34 -8.99 0.82 5.58
C PRO A 34 -10.38 0.17 5.50
N SER A 35 -10.60 -0.71 4.52
CA SER A 35 -11.91 -1.35 4.33
C SER A 35 -12.10 -2.61 5.17
N CYS A 36 -11.06 -3.44 5.33
CA CYS A 36 -11.15 -4.69 6.11
C CYS A 36 -10.26 -4.72 7.35
N GLY A 37 -9.34 -3.76 7.50
CA GLY A 37 -8.39 -3.72 8.61
C GLY A 37 -7.16 -4.61 8.45
N GLY A 38 -6.94 -5.21 7.28
CA GLY A 38 -5.77 -6.05 7.02
C GLY A 38 -4.44 -5.27 6.99
N LEU A 39 -3.35 -5.94 7.36
CA LEU A 39 -1.97 -5.41 7.40
C LEU A 39 -1.06 -6.31 6.56
N TRP A 40 -0.17 -5.70 5.77
CA TRP A 40 0.84 -6.37 4.92
C TRP A 40 2.22 -5.76 5.10
#